data_AF-A0A060BU34-F1
#
_entry.id   AF-A0A060BU34-F1
#
_cell.length_a   1.000
_cell.length_b   1.000
_cell.length_c   1.000
_cell.angle_alpha   90.00
_cell.angle_beta   90.00
_cell.angle_gamma   90.00
#
_symmetry.space_group_name_H-M   'P 1'
#
loop_
_entity.id
_entity.type
_entity.pdbx_description
1 polymer ?
#
loop_
_entity_poly.entity_id
_entity_poly.type
_entity_poly.pdbx_seq_one_letter_code
_entity_poly.pdbx_strand_id
1 'polypeptide(L)'
;MREQFPDTLDFYRWLEWIATQQLEDAQRSAKDAGMRLGIMADMAVGVHPTGSDVWWNPERFAKGATVGAPPDYFNQQGQNWSQPPLSPVELENTGYVVYRDMVHGMFAKAGAVRIDHILGLFRFVVDSARAAAPKRLLRLLRFGDH
;
A
#
# COMPACT_ATOMS: atom_id res chain seq x y z
N MET A 1 5.92 -8.78 23.01
CA MET A 1 4.81 -9.42 22.25
C MET A 1 4.93 -10.94 22.25
N ARG A 2 5.96 -11.56 21.63
CA ARG A 2 6.12 -13.03 21.60
C ARG A 2 6.10 -13.70 22.98
N GLU A 3 6.84 -13.15 23.94
CA GLU A 3 6.90 -13.70 25.30
C GLU A 3 5.70 -13.29 26.18
N GLN A 4 4.99 -12.23 25.81
CA GLN A 4 3.90 -11.65 26.61
C GLN A 4 2.53 -12.16 26.18
N PHE A 5 2.35 -12.49 24.90
CA PHE A 5 1.09 -12.94 24.29
C PHE A 5 1.32 -14.04 23.24
N PRO A 6 1.94 -15.18 23.60
CA PRO A 6 2.28 -16.24 22.64
C PRO A 6 1.05 -16.80 21.92
N ASP A 7 0.00 -17.17 22.66
CA ASP A 7 -1.21 -17.77 22.08
C ASP A 7 -1.95 -16.81 21.13
N THR A 8 -2.02 -15.52 21.49
CA THR A 8 -2.64 -14.50 20.64
C THR A 8 -1.84 -14.30 19.35
N LEU A 9 -0.50 -14.29 19.44
CA LEU A 9 0.34 -14.17 18.25
C LEU A 9 0.16 -15.38 17.32
N ASP A 10 0.15 -16.60 17.87
CA ASP A 10 -0.02 -17.81 17.09
C ASP A 10 -1.42 -17.90 16.48
N PHE A 11 -2.45 -17.41 17.19
CA PHE A 11 -3.79 -17.26 16.64
C PHE A 11 -3.81 -16.35 15.40
N TYR A 12 -3.23 -15.16 15.46
CA TYR A 12 -3.18 -14.25 14.30
C TYR A 12 -2.34 -14.81 13.14
N ARG A 13 -1.24 -15.51 13.44
CA ARG A 13 -0.46 -16.21 12.41
C ARG A 13 -1.26 -17.32 11.73
N TRP A 14 -2.03 -18.06 12.51
CA TRP A 14 -2.92 -19.08 11.98
C TRP A 14 -4.02 -18.47 11.11
N LEU A 15 -4.60 -17.33 11.50
CA LEU A 15 -5.57 -16.61 10.66
C LEU A 15 -4.97 -16.18 9.30
N GLU A 16 -3.79 -15.58 9.29
CA GLU A 16 -3.08 -15.21 8.05
C GLU A 16 -2.76 -16.42 7.16
N TRP A 17 -2.40 -17.55 7.77
CA TRP A 17 -2.18 -18.80 7.06
C TRP A 17 -3.47 -19.34 6.43
N ILE A 18 -4.58 -19.40 7.17
CA ILE A 18 -5.87 -19.85 6.66
C ILE A 18 -6.38 -18.93 5.55
N ALA A 19 -6.33 -17.61 5.73
CA ALA A 19 -6.74 -16.65 4.70
C ALA A 19 -5.91 -16.82 3.42
N THR A 20 -4.61 -17.07 3.56
CA THR A 20 -3.72 -17.36 2.44
C THR A 20 -4.13 -18.62 1.69
N GLN A 21 -4.35 -19.72 2.40
CA GLN A 21 -4.77 -20.99 1.78
C GLN A 21 -6.11 -20.86 1.05
N GLN A 22 -7.09 -20.19 1.67
CA GLN A 22 -8.39 -19.97 1.05
C GLN A 22 -8.29 -19.13 -0.23
N LEU A 23 -7.43 -18.12 -0.26
CA LEU A 23 -7.22 -17.30 -1.46
C LEU A 23 -6.51 -18.08 -2.57
N GLU A 24 -5.54 -18.93 -2.22
CA GLU A 24 -4.86 -19.82 -3.18
C GLU A 24 -5.84 -20.81 -3.81
N ASP A 25 -6.74 -21.39 -3.03
CA ASP A 25 -7.75 -22.33 -3.50
C ASP A 25 -8.83 -21.64 -4.36
N ALA A 26 -9.20 -20.41 -4.02
CA ALA A 26 -10.09 -19.60 -4.83
C ALA A 26 -9.46 -19.28 -6.20
N GLN A 27 -8.18 -18.92 -6.22
CA GLN A 27 -7.44 -18.68 -7.47
C GLN A 27 -7.35 -19.95 -8.31
N ARG A 28 -7.03 -21.09 -7.70
CA ARG A 28 -7.00 -22.40 -8.38
C ARG A 28 -8.35 -22.74 -8.99
N SER A 29 -9.42 -22.61 -8.20
CA SER A 29 -10.80 -22.86 -8.66
C SER A 29 -11.19 -21.97 -9.85
N ALA A 30 -10.80 -20.69 -9.83
CA ALA A 30 -11.01 -19.76 -10.95
C ALA A 30 -10.27 -20.21 -12.22
N LYS A 31 -9.03 -20.68 -12.07
CA LYS A 31 -8.22 -21.21 -13.17
C LYS A 31 -8.78 -22.51 -13.73
N ASP A 32 -9.20 -23.44 -12.87
CA ASP A 32 -9.78 -24.73 -13.25
C ASP A 32 -11.13 -24.58 -13.96
N ALA A 33 -11.89 -23.54 -13.62
CA ALA A 33 -13.10 -23.13 -14.34
C ALA A 33 -12.84 -22.49 -15.72
N GLY A 34 -11.58 -22.38 -16.15
CA GLY A 34 -11.19 -21.89 -17.48
C GLY A 34 -10.83 -20.41 -17.55
N MET A 35 -10.77 -19.68 -16.43
CA MET A 35 -10.35 -18.27 -16.46
C MET A 35 -8.85 -18.15 -16.80
N ARG A 36 -8.51 -17.33 -17.80
CA ARG A 36 -7.11 -17.12 -18.22
C ARG A 36 -6.25 -16.48 -17.13
N LEU A 37 -6.78 -15.47 -16.44
CA LEU A 37 -6.08 -14.77 -15.37
C LEU A 37 -6.52 -15.27 -13.97
N GLY A 38 -7.80 -15.64 -13.82
CA GLY A 38 -8.37 -15.95 -12.51
C GLY A 38 -8.72 -14.67 -11.77
N ILE A 39 -8.45 -14.63 -10.46
CA ILE A 39 -8.68 -13.50 -9.58
C ILE A 39 -7.81 -12.30 -9.98
N MET A 40 -8.42 -11.13 -10.00
CA MET A 40 -7.78 -9.84 -10.09
C MET A 40 -7.83 -9.17 -8.72
N ALA A 41 -6.67 -8.96 -8.10
CA ALA A 41 -6.57 -8.26 -6.83
C ALA A 41 -6.58 -6.74 -7.04
N ASP A 42 -6.94 -5.98 -6.01
CA ASP A 42 -6.92 -4.51 -6.02
C ASP A 42 -5.93 -3.97 -4.97
N MET A 43 -4.94 -3.21 -5.42
CA MET A 43 -3.90 -2.63 -4.59
C MET A 43 -4.35 -1.24 -4.14
N ALA A 44 -4.66 -1.12 -2.86
CA ALA A 44 -5.03 0.16 -2.27
C ALA A 44 -3.88 1.19 -2.34
N VAL A 45 -4.23 2.47 -2.31
CA VAL A 45 -3.28 3.60 -2.39
C VAL A 45 -2.27 3.63 -1.25
N GLY A 46 -2.68 3.20 -0.05
CA GLY A 46 -1.85 3.22 1.14
C GLY A 46 -2.51 2.57 2.34
N VAL A 47 -1.86 2.70 3.49
CA VAL A 47 -2.27 2.05 4.76
C VAL A 47 -2.83 3.06 5.75
N HIS A 48 -3.46 2.58 6.82
CA HIS A 48 -3.93 3.44 7.90
C HIS A 48 -2.73 4.00 8.71
N PRO A 49 -2.73 5.30 9.11
CA PRO A 49 -1.59 5.92 9.80
C PRO A 49 -1.26 5.30 11.17
N THR A 50 -2.21 4.63 11.81
CA THR A 50 -2.02 3.88 13.05
C THR A 50 -2.11 2.37 12.87
N GLY A 51 -2.04 1.90 11.62
CA GLY A 51 -2.09 0.47 11.27
C GLY A 51 -0.79 -0.28 11.57
N SER A 52 -0.84 -1.60 11.42
CA SER A 52 0.28 -2.51 11.69
C SER A 52 1.52 -2.19 10.85
N ASP A 53 1.37 -1.82 9.57
CA ASP A 53 2.49 -1.48 8.70
C ASP A 53 3.30 -0.29 9.21
N VAL A 54 2.60 0.76 9.64
CA VAL A 54 3.22 1.99 10.17
C VAL A 54 3.78 1.74 11.56
N TRP A 55 3.11 0.93 12.38
CA TRP A 55 3.63 0.55 13.71
C TRP A 55 4.90 -0.30 13.62
N TRP A 56 4.95 -1.25 12.67
CA TRP A 56 6.06 -2.19 12.53
C TRP A 56 7.28 -1.58 11.82
N ASN A 57 7.06 -0.70 10.84
CA ASN A 57 8.14 -0.07 10.05
C ASN A 57 7.84 1.42 9.80
N PRO A 58 7.81 2.27 10.85
CA PRO A 58 7.46 3.68 10.70
C PRO A 58 8.40 4.46 9.78
N GLU A 59 9.64 4.02 9.61
CA GLU A 59 10.66 4.61 8.73
C GLU A 59 10.32 4.50 7.23
N ARG A 60 9.49 3.53 6.84
CA ARG A 60 9.03 3.37 5.45
C ARG A 60 8.11 4.49 4.98
N PHE A 61 7.58 5.29 5.91
CA PHE A 61 6.56 6.29 5.63
C PHE A 61 7.05 7.71 5.92
N ALA A 62 6.62 8.68 5.11
CA ALA A 62 6.96 10.07 5.33
C ALA A 62 6.16 10.64 6.51
N LYS A 63 6.87 11.13 7.53
CA LYS A 63 6.25 11.68 8.74
C LYS A 63 5.58 13.03 8.47
N GLY A 64 4.40 13.23 9.07
CA GLY A 64 3.69 14.51 9.06
C GLY A 64 3.12 14.90 7.68
N ALA A 65 2.98 13.94 6.78
CA ALA A 65 2.34 14.11 5.48
C ALA A 65 1.19 13.12 5.32
N THR A 66 0.10 13.54 4.68
CA THR A 66 -1.02 12.67 4.31
C THR A 66 -1.30 12.77 2.83
N VAL A 67 -1.56 11.63 2.19
CA VAL A 67 -1.95 11.54 0.78
C VAL A 67 -3.37 12.06 0.61
N GLY A 68 -3.59 12.73 -0.52
CA GLY A 68 -4.91 13.16 -0.93
C GLY A 68 -4.98 13.53 -2.40
N ALA A 69 -6.03 14.27 -2.74
CA ALA A 69 -6.25 14.82 -4.07
C ALA A 69 -6.32 16.36 -4.01
N PRO A 70 -5.86 17.07 -5.05
CA PRO A 70 -6.06 18.51 -5.15
C PRO A 70 -7.56 18.82 -5.35
N PRO A 71 -7.99 20.08 -5.13
CA PRO A 71 -9.31 20.53 -5.54
C PRO A 71 -9.64 20.22 -7.00
N ASP A 72 -10.88 19.83 -7.25
CA ASP A 72 -11.42 19.62 -8.59
C ASP A 72 -12.86 20.17 -8.70
N TYR A 73 -13.50 19.94 -9.86
CA TYR A 73 -14.86 20.42 -10.13
C TYR A 73 -15.91 19.85 -9.18
N PHE A 74 -15.73 18.62 -8.71
CA PHE A 74 -16.68 17.92 -7.83
C PHE A 74 -16.37 18.19 -6.34
N ASN A 75 -15.10 18.36 -6.00
CA ASN A 75 -14.65 18.66 -4.66
C ASN A 75 -13.67 19.84 -4.65
N GLN A 76 -14.22 21.03 -4.40
CA GLN A 76 -13.48 22.30 -4.39
C GLN A 76 -12.47 22.43 -3.24
N GLN A 77 -12.54 21.58 -2.22
CA GLN A 77 -11.56 21.54 -1.12
C GLN A 77 -10.45 20.50 -1.36
N GLY A 78 -10.64 19.65 -2.38
CA GLY A 78 -9.85 18.46 -2.61
C GLY A 78 -10.11 17.42 -1.53
N GLN A 79 -9.28 16.39 -1.49
CA GLN A 79 -9.47 15.25 -0.59
C GLN A 79 -8.23 15.03 0.27
N ASN A 80 -8.45 14.53 1.48
CA ASN A 80 -7.41 13.99 2.34
C ASN A 80 -7.81 12.55 2.67
N TRP A 81 -7.01 11.58 2.24
CA TRP A 81 -7.27 10.15 2.46
C TRP A 81 -6.60 9.62 3.73
N SER A 82 -5.94 10.49 4.50
CA SER A 82 -5.29 10.21 5.79
C SER A 82 -4.13 9.21 5.75
N GLN A 83 -3.85 8.60 4.60
CA GLN A 83 -2.78 7.64 4.42
C GLN A 83 -1.42 8.34 4.47
N PRO A 84 -0.45 7.85 5.25
CA PRO A 84 0.91 8.36 5.17
C PRO A 84 1.54 7.86 3.86
N PRO A 85 2.16 8.73 3.05
CA PRO A 85 2.83 8.27 1.83
C PRO A 85 4.09 7.46 2.19
N LEU A 86 4.46 6.51 1.34
CA LEU A 86 5.78 5.89 1.40
C LEU A 86 6.87 6.98 1.27
N SER A 87 7.94 6.85 2.05
CA SER A 87 9.07 7.77 2.02
C SER A 87 9.88 7.55 0.73
N PRO A 88 9.98 8.55 -0.18
CA PRO A 88 10.76 8.39 -1.40
C PRO A 88 12.25 8.15 -1.11
N VAL A 89 12.76 8.75 -0.02
CA VAL A 89 14.15 8.56 0.42
C VAL A 89 14.39 7.12 0.86
N GLU A 90 13.48 6.55 1.64
CA GLU A 90 13.63 5.17 2.11
C GLU A 90 13.48 4.17 0.97
N LEU A 91 12.55 4.43 0.04
CA LEU A 91 12.40 3.61 -1.16
C LEU A 91 13.69 3.61 -2.01
N GLU A 92 14.34 4.76 -2.20
CA GLU A 92 15.60 4.84 -2.92
C GLU A 92 16.73 4.11 -2.18
N ASN A 93 16.88 4.35 -0.87
CA ASN A 93 17.92 3.74 -0.03
C ASN A 93 17.83 2.21 0.04
N THR A 94 16.60 1.67 0.01
CA THR A 94 16.36 0.22 0.15
C THR A 94 16.21 -0.50 -1.19
N GLY A 95 16.39 0.20 -2.32
CA GLY A 95 16.16 -0.40 -3.64
C GLY A 95 14.70 -0.85 -3.83
N TYR A 96 13.76 -0.08 -3.29
CA TYR A 96 12.32 -0.23 -3.41
C TYR A 96 11.77 -1.55 -2.84
N VAL A 97 12.46 -2.15 -1.86
CA VAL A 97 12.12 -3.49 -1.33
C VAL A 97 10.66 -3.61 -0.89
N VAL A 98 10.14 -2.60 -0.18
CA VAL A 98 8.75 -2.58 0.32
C VAL A 98 7.74 -2.69 -0.82
N TYR A 99 7.94 -1.91 -1.88
CA TYR A 99 7.04 -1.90 -3.03
C TYR A 99 7.14 -3.21 -3.81
N ARG A 100 8.36 -3.75 -3.96
CA ARG A 100 8.60 -5.05 -4.61
C ARG A 100 7.92 -6.18 -3.85
N ASP A 101 8.07 -6.24 -2.54
CA ASP A 101 7.46 -7.27 -1.68
C ASP A 101 5.94 -7.23 -1.77
N MET A 102 5.35 -6.02 -1.77
CA MET A 102 3.91 -5.83 -1.95
C MET A 102 3.44 -6.37 -3.31
N VAL A 103 4.10 -6.00 -4.40
CA VAL A 103 3.77 -6.49 -5.76
C VAL A 103 3.93 -8.01 -5.85
N HIS A 104 5.04 -8.56 -5.35
CA HIS A 104 5.29 -10.00 -5.33
C HIS A 104 4.21 -10.75 -4.53
N GLY A 105 3.85 -10.25 -3.35
CA GLY A 105 2.82 -10.85 -2.49
C GLY A 105 1.44 -10.89 -3.15
N MET A 106 1.08 -9.84 -3.90
CA MET A 106 -0.19 -9.81 -4.63
C MET A 106 -0.22 -10.79 -5.80
N PHE A 107 0.83 -10.83 -6.62
CA PHE A 107 0.92 -11.75 -7.76
C PHE A 107 1.13 -13.22 -7.36
N ALA A 108 1.57 -13.49 -6.13
CA ALA A 108 1.67 -14.86 -5.63
C ALA A 108 0.30 -15.57 -5.58
N LYS A 109 -0.81 -14.81 -5.49
CA LYS A 109 -2.15 -15.35 -5.26
C LYS A 109 -3.21 -14.85 -6.26
N ALA A 110 -2.83 -13.99 -7.20
CA ALA A 110 -3.72 -13.41 -8.20
C ALA A 110 -3.05 -13.40 -9.58
N GLY A 111 -3.83 -13.55 -10.65
CA GLY A 111 -3.29 -13.48 -12.02
C GLY A 111 -3.30 -12.08 -12.63
N ALA A 112 -3.90 -11.11 -11.93
CA ALA A 112 -3.85 -9.70 -12.29
C ALA A 112 -3.92 -8.82 -11.03
N VAL A 113 -3.41 -7.60 -11.14
CA VAL A 113 -3.48 -6.59 -10.08
C VAL A 113 -3.97 -5.28 -10.68
N ARG A 114 -5.04 -4.72 -10.14
CA ARG A 114 -5.44 -3.33 -10.32
C ARG A 114 -4.61 -2.49 -9.35
N ILE A 115 -3.92 -1.47 -9.86
CA ILE A 115 -3.21 -0.51 -9.00
C ILE A 115 -4.09 0.72 -8.86
N ASP A 116 -4.65 0.93 -7.67
CA ASP A 116 -5.45 2.11 -7.40
C ASP A 116 -4.57 3.36 -7.40
N HIS A 117 -5.09 4.44 -7.97
CA HIS A 117 -4.36 5.69 -8.13
C HIS A 117 -2.94 5.50 -8.72
N ILE A 118 -2.81 4.85 -9.88
CA ILE A 118 -1.53 4.55 -10.56
C ILE A 118 -0.56 5.75 -10.66
N LEU A 119 -1.08 6.98 -10.68
CA LEU A 119 -0.28 8.22 -10.65
C LEU A 119 0.61 8.32 -9.40
N GLY A 120 0.22 7.67 -8.30
CA GLY A 120 0.96 7.57 -7.05
C GLY A 120 2.37 6.97 -7.20
N LEU A 121 2.59 6.15 -8.24
CA LEU A 121 3.93 5.66 -8.58
C LEU A 121 4.87 6.80 -8.98
N PHE A 122 4.34 7.87 -9.56
CA PHE A 122 5.12 9.02 -9.95
C PHE A 122 5.06 10.10 -8.88
N ARG A 123 3.86 10.36 -8.37
CA ARG A 123 3.60 11.49 -7.49
C ARG A 123 2.32 11.38 -6.67
N PHE A 124 2.36 11.94 -5.48
CA PHE A 124 1.19 12.21 -4.64
C PHE A 124 1.02 13.70 -4.36
N VAL A 125 -0.22 14.15 -4.24
CA VAL A 125 -0.51 15.40 -3.56
C VAL A 125 -0.53 15.11 -2.07
N VAL A 126 0.28 15.85 -1.32
CA VAL A 126 0.39 15.69 0.12
C VAL A 126 0.01 16.96 0.86
N ASP A 127 -0.78 16.78 1.91
CA ASP A 127 -1.04 17.81 2.92
C ASP A 127 -0.01 17.67 4.05
N SER A 128 0.49 18.80 4.54
CA SER A 128 1.36 18.79 5.72
C SER A 128 0.51 18.85 6.99
N ALA A 129 0.93 18.16 8.05
CA ALA A 129 0.30 18.23 9.36
C ALA A 129 0.28 19.65 9.98
N ARG A 130 1.02 20.62 9.42
CA ARG A 130 0.86 22.04 9.74
C ARG A 130 -0.33 22.59 8.97
N ALA A 131 -1.45 22.78 9.67
CA ALA A 131 -2.63 23.46 9.14
C ALA A 131 -2.20 24.81 8.51
N ALA A 132 -2.60 25.03 7.25
CA ALA A 132 -2.26 26.17 6.38
C ALA A 132 -1.04 26.08 5.45
N ALA A 133 -0.32 24.95 5.37
CA ALA A 133 0.68 24.79 4.30
C ALA A 133 0.02 24.44 2.96
N PRO A 134 0.47 24.99 1.82
CA PRO A 134 -0.05 24.63 0.50
C PRO A 134 0.23 23.15 0.19
N LYS A 135 -0.75 22.48 -0.45
CA LYS A 135 -0.62 21.14 -1.02
C LYS A 135 0.64 21.05 -1.87
N ARG A 136 1.48 20.04 -1.63
CA ARG A 136 2.73 19.82 -2.36
C ARG A 136 2.70 18.54 -3.17
N LEU A 137 3.49 18.51 -4.23
CA LEU A 137 3.72 17.31 -5.00
C LEU A 137 4.91 16.55 -4.41
N LEU A 138 4.66 15.35 -3.87
CA LEU A 138 5.70 14.41 -3.49
C LEU A 138 5.97 13.48 -4.66
N ARG A 139 7.20 13.41 -5.17
CA ARG A 139 7.58 12.44 -6.22
C ARG A 139 8.08 11.15 -5.58
N LEU A 140 7.57 10.01 -6.03
CA LEU A 140 7.91 8.69 -5.49
C LEU A 140 9.03 8.01 -6.29
N LEU A 141 8.90 8.00 -7.63
CA LEU A 141 9.94 7.54 -8.54
C LEU A 141 10.70 8.73 -9.15
N ARG A 142 12.03 8.67 -9.10
CA ARG A 142 12.91 9.53 -9.90
C ARG A 142 13.39 8.70 -11.10
N PHE A 143 12.88 8.99 -12.28
CA PHE A 143 13.52 8.52 -13.51
C PHE A 143 14.73 9.43 -13.75
N GLY A 144 15.91 8.83 -13.91
CA GLY A 144 17.13 9.59 -14.17
C GLY A 144 16.96 10.44 -15.44
N ASP A 145 17.45 11.67 -15.39
CA ASP A 145 17.69 12.48 -16.58
C ASP A 145 18.84 11.80 -17.35
N HIS A 146 18.49 10.89 -18.26
CA HIS A 146 19.41 10.37 -19.28
C HIS A 146 19.21 11.12 -20.58
#